data_AF-A0A9R0JLT7-F1
#
_entry.id   AF-A0A9R0JLT7-F1
#
_cell.length_a   1.000
_cell.length_b   1.000
_cell.length_c   1.000
_cell.angle_alpha   90.00
_cell.angle_beta   90.00
_cell.angle_gamma   90.00
#
_symmetry.space_group_name_H-M   'P 1'
#
loop_
_entity.id
_entity.type
_entity.pdbx_description
1 polymer ?
#
loop_
_entity_poly.entity_id
_entity_poly.type
_entity_poly.pdbx_seq_one_letter_code
_entity_poly.pdbx_strand_id
1 'polypeptide(L)'
;MARGNGPQVTNLHHFRVDVFLSVIDLQLQELENRFSEVTKDLLVCMSCFNLSNQFASFDKEKLIQLAKLYPNDFPTAEIIVFDRALQNFIVTMRTDDRFWNLKTINELSMKLVETGKHKTHDRVYLLLKLVLTLPVATASVERVFSGMTQVKDKLRNSMGDQMLNDCLITYLEKDLFLNVNMDDIINRYQNMKSRTEQL
;
A
#
# COMPACT_ATOMS: atom_id res chain seq x y z
N MET A 1 41.36 -43.46 8.60
CA MET A 1 40.01 -42.98 8.19
C MET A 1 39.57 -41.90 9.16
N ALA A 2 39.85 -40.64 8.84
CA ALA A 2 39.40 -39.50 9.65
C ALA A 2 38.02 -39.07 9.16
N ARG A 3 36.96 -39.42 9.90
CA ARG A 3 35.63 -38.82 9.70
C ARG A 3 35.67 -37.43 10.30
N GLY A 4 35.58 -36.41 9.43
CA GLY A 4 35.64 -35.01 9.79
C GLY A 4 34.52 -34.61 10.75
N ASN A 5 34.91 -33.97 11.84
CA ASN A 5 34.04 -33.16 12.68
C ASN A 5 33.62 -31.91 11.89
N GLY A 6 32.49 -31.98 11.19
CA GLY A 6 31.76 -30.77 10.79
C GLY A 6 31.08 -30.17 12.03
N PRO A 7 31.04 -28.83 12.18
CA PRO A 7 30.40 -28.22 13.33
C PRO A 7 28.92 -28.64 13.39
N GLN A 8 28.48 -29.18 14.52
CA GLN A 8 27.05 -29.44 14.74
C GLN A 8 26.32 -28.09 14.71
N VAL A 9 25.65 -27.83 13.59
CA VAL A 9 24.76 -26.68 13.45
C VAL A 9 23.64 -26.87 14.46
N THR A 10 23.65 -26.06 15.52
CA THR A 10 22.60 -26.10 16.53
C THR A 10 21.27 -25.71 15.89
N ASN A 11 20.15 -26.27 16.36
CA ASN A 11 18.81 -25.90 15.88
C ASN A 11 18.59 -24.38 15.91
N LEU A 12 19.17 -23.70 16.91
CA LEU A 12 19.14 -22.24 17.01
C LEU A 12 19.83 -21.55 15.82
N HIS A 13 20.99 -22.06 15.37
CA HIS A 13 21.69 -21.53 14.20
C HIS A 13 20.88 -21.76 12.93
N HIS A 14 20.32 -22.96 12.75
CA HIS A 14 19.49 -23.27 11.59
C HIS A 14 18.30 -22.31 11.47
N PHE A 15 17.51 -22.14 12.53
CA PHE A 15 16.38 -21.20 12.48
C PHE A 15 16.82 -19.75 12.32
N ARG A 16 17.84 -19.31 13.06
CA ARG A 16 18.26 -17.90 13.02
C ARG A 16 18.88 -17.53 11.68
N VAL A 17 19.80 -18.35 11.16
CA VAL A 17 20.64 -18.01 10.01
C VAL A 17 20.03 -18.54 8.72
N ASP A 18 19.71 -19.83 8.66
CA ASP A 18 19.25 -20.44 7.40
C ASP A 18 17.78 -20.14 7.09
N VAL A 19 16.98 -19.81 8.11
CA VAL A 19 15.55 -19.51 7.93
C VAL A 19 15.28 -18.01 8.07
N PHE A 20 15.45 -17.44 9.27
CA PHE A 20 15.03 -16.06 9.51
C PHE A 20 15.85 -15.03 8.72
N LEU A 21 17.18 -15.10 8.76
CA LEU A 21 18.00 -14.17 7.97
C LEU A 21 17.77 -14.35 6.47
N SER A 22 17.66 -15.58 5.97
CA SER A 22 17.32 -15.82 4.57
C SER A 22 15.96 -15.26 4.15
N VAL A 23 14.94 -15.34 5.02
CA VAL A 23 13.63 -14.71 4.78
C VAL A 23 13.73 -13.18 4.80
N ILE A 24 14.50 -12.61 5.74
CA ILE A 24 14.73 -11.15 5.82
C ILE A 24 15.46 -10.66 4.57
N ASP A 25 16.50 -11.35 4.13
CA ASP A 25 17.26 -11.01 2.93
C ASP A 25 16.37 -11.06 1.68
N LEU A 26 15.51 -12.09 1.59
CA LEU A 26 14.54 -12.20 0.50
C LEU A 26 13.51 -11.07 0.55
N GLN A 27 13.01 -10.70 1.74
CA GLN A 27 12.12 -9.55 1.89
C GLN A 27 12.81 -8.23 1.52
N LEU A 28 14.06 -8.04 1.93
CA LEU A 28 14.86 -6.87 1.54
C LEU A 28 15.02 -6.82 0.03
N GLN A 29 15.41 -7.92 -0.61
CA GLN A 29 15.57 -8.01 -2.06
C GLN A 29 14.25 -7.71 -2.80
N GLU A 30 13.12 -8.23 -2.33
CA GLU A 30 11.81 -7.91 -2.89
C GLU A 30 11.45 -6.43 -2.72
N LEU A 31 11.76 -5.82 -1.57
CA LEU A 31 11.61 -4.38 -1.38
C LEU A 31 12.51 -3.59 -2.36
N GLU A 32 13.75 -4.02 -2.58
CA GLU A 32 14.65 -3.36 -3.53
C GLU A 32 14.18 -3.47 -4.98
N ASN A 33 13.63 -4.63 -5.36
CA ASN A 33 13.10 -4.85 -6.70
C ASN A 33 11.81 -4.07 -6.96
N ARG A 34 10.94 -3.93 -5.94
CA ARG A 34 9.61 -3.30 -6.06
C ARG A 34 9.64 -1.79 -5.89
N PHE A 35 10.50 -1.29 -5.00
CA PHE A 35 10.58 0.12 -4.65
C PHE A 35 11.81 0.76 -5.27
N SER A 36 11.59 1.66 -6.23
CA SER A 36 12.63 2.56 -6.72
C SER A 36 13.23 3.37 -5.57
N GLU A 37 14.41 3.97 -5.78
CA GLU A 37 15.05 4.84 -4.79
C GLU A 37 14.09 5.93 -4.27
N VAL A 38 13.31 6.53 -5.18
CA VAL A 38 12.26 7.50 -4.87
C VAL A 38 11.18 6.92 -3.96
N THR A 39 10.81 5.65 -4.14
CA THR A 39 9.78 4.98 -3.32
C THR A 39 10.33 4.50 -1.98
N LYS A 40 11.62 4.22 -1.87
CA LYS A 40 12.28 3.98 -0.57
C LYS A 40 12.33 5.27 0.25
N ASP A 41 12.69 6.40 -0.37
CA ASP A 41 12.65 7.72 0.26
C ASP A 41 11.23 8.09 0.72
N LEU A 42 10.23 7.73 -0.08
CA LEU A 42 8.82 7.86 0.27
C LEU A 42 8.49 7.12 1.57
N LEU A 43 8.89 5.86 1.72
CA LEU A 43 8.66 5.05 2.93
C LEU A 43 9.34 5.66 4.15
N VAL A 44 10.56 6.18 3.98
CA VAL A 44 11.25 6.93 5.03
C VAL A 44 10.48 8.20 5.39
N CYS A 45 9.91 8.90 4.41
CA CYS A 45 9.06 10.05 4.66
C CYS A 45 7.72 9.67 5.33
N MET A 46 7.14 8.50 5.03
CA MET A 46 5.97 7.98 5.75
C MET A 46 6.26 7.80 7.24
N SER A 47 7.48 7.36 7.58
CA SER A 47 7.91 7.21 8.98
C SER A 47 7.99 8.56 9.72
N CYS A 48 8.01 9.69 9.01
CA CYS A 48 7.99 11.01 9.64
C CYS A 48 6.61 11.35 10.24
N PHE A 49 5.55 10.64 9.81
CA PHE A 49 4.24 10.69 10.47
C PHE A 49 4.11 9.68 11.62
N ASN A 50 5.18 8.99 12.02
CA ASN A 50 5.13 8.05 13.14
C ASN A 50 4.69 8.76 14.42
N LEU A 51 3.65 8.21 15.02
CA LEU A 51 2.92 8.76 16.17
C LEU A 51 3.62 8.44 17.50
N SER A 52 4.53 7.47 17.48
CA SER A 52 5.30 7.03 18.65
C SER A 52 6.04 8.19 19.30
N ASN A 53 6.06 8.20 20.64
CA ASN A 53 6.73 9.20 21.46
C ASN A 53 6.36 10.64 21.06
N GLN A 54 5.06 10.90 20.85
CA GLN A 54 4.53 12.21 20.49
C GLN A 54 5.17 12.78 19.22
N PHE A 55 5.17 11.98 18.15
CA PHE A 55 5.76 12.36 16.86
C PHE A 55 7.27 12.64 16.97
N ALA A 56 8.02 11.79 17.67
CA ALA A 56 9.48 11.96 17.83
C ALA A 56 10.23 11.85 16.49
N SER A 57 9.75 11.02 15.57
CA SER A 57 10.33 10.84 14.25
C SER A 57 9.93 11.93 13.25
N PHE A 58 9.17 12.95 13.67
CA PHE A 58 8.73 14.02 12.79
C PHE A 58 9.92 14.82 12.26
N ASP A 59 10.10 14.76 10.94
CA ASP A 59 11.15 15.43 10.22
C ASP A 59 10.53 16.28 9.10
N LYS A 60 10.55 17.60 9.32
CA LYS A 60 9.97 18.57 8.40
C LYS A 60 10.65 18.55 7.04
N GLU A 61 11.97 18.44 7.01
CA GLU A 61 12.75 18.50 5.76
C GLU A 61 12.41 17.31 4.87
N LYS A 62 12.30 16.10 5.46
CA LYS A 62 11.86 14.91 4.74
C LYS A 62 10.43 15.03 4.20
N LEU A 63 9.50 15.57 5.00
CA LEU A 63 8.13 15.81 4.53
C LEU A 63 8.05 16.85 3.41
N ILE A 64 8.96 17.83 3.38
CA ILE A 64 9.08 18.77 2.26
C ILE A 64 9.64 18.07 1.01
N GLN A 65 10.65 17.21 1.15
CA GLN A 65 11.14 16.40 0.03
C GLN A 65 10.04 15.51 -0.54
N LEU A 66 9.23 14.90 0.32
CA LEU A 66 8.06 14.13 -0.07
C LEU A 66 7.05 14.98 -0.87
N ALA A 67 6.73 16.18 -0.40
CA ALA A 67 5.82 17.09 -1.10
C ALA A 67 6.35 17.47 -2.50
N LYS A 68 7.66 17.65 -2.66
CA LYS A 68 8.29 17.96 -3.97
C LYS A 68 8.11 16.84 -5.01
N LEU A 69 7.84 15.60 -4.59
CA LEU A 69 7.50 14.50 -5.51
C LEU A 69 6.13 14.68 -6.18
N TYR A 70 5.30 15.60 -5.67
CA TYR A 70 3.96 15.90 -6.15
C TYR A 70 3.85 17.36 -6.61
N PRO A 71 4.55 17.77 -7.68
CA PRO A 71 4.60 19.18 -8.09
C PRO A 71 3.24 19.77 -8.51
N ASN A 72 2.29 18.91 -8.91
CA ASN A 72 0.92 19.31 -9.24
C ASN A 72 0.11 19.67 -7.98
N ASP A 73 0.34 18.96 -6.87
CA ASP A 73 -0.36 19.17 -5.60
C ASP A 73 0.36 20.17 -4.68
N PHE A 74 1.69 20.25 -4.82
CA PHE A 74 2.59 21.12 -4.06
C PHE A 74 3.52 21.90 -5.02
N PRO A 75 3.03 22.98 -5.63
CA PRO A 75 3.86 23.86 -6.46
C PRO A 75 5.01 24.46 -5.65
N THR A 76 6.15 24.71 -6.29
CA THR A 76 7.35 25.27 -5.64
C THR A 76 7.07 26.54 -4.84
N ALA A 77 6.17 27.39 -5.33
CA ALA A 77 5.76 28.62 -4.65
C ALA A 77 5.03 28.37 -3.31
N GLU A 78 4.34 27.23 -3.18
CA GLU A 78 3.59 26.87 -1.97
C GLU A 78 4.44 26.13 -0.94
N ILE A 79 5.64 25.65 -1.30
CA ILE A 79 6.53 24.92 -0.37
C ILE A 79 6.89 25.76 0.86
N ILE A 80 7.07 27.08 0.71
CA ILE A 80 7.36 27.98 1.84
C ILE A 80 6.17 28.05 2.81
N VAL A 81 4.94 28.07 2.27
CA VAL A 81 3.73 28.06 3.08
C VAL A 81 3.54 26.70 3.75
N PHE A 82 3.85 25.63 3.02
CA PHE A 82 3.80 24.26 3.51
C PHE A 82 4.78 24.01 4.66
N ASP A 83 5.99 24.56 4.59
CA ASP A 83 6.99 24.52 5.67
C ASP A 83 6.41 25.05 6.99
N ARG A 84 5.75 26.22 6.94
CA ARG A 84 5.08 26.81 8.10
C ARG A 84 3.88 25.98 8.55
N ALA A 85 3.12 25.41 7.60
CA ALA A 85 1.99 24.55 7.91
C ALA A 85 2.41 23.29 8.69
N LEU A 86 3.56 22.68 8.34
CA LEU A 86 4.15 21.55 9.04
C LEU A 86 4.56 21.91 10.48
N GLN A 87 5.16 23.09 10.69
CA GLN A 87 5.52 23.56 12.03
C GLN A 87 4.28 23.77 12.91
N ASN A 88 3.25 24.41 12.36
CA ASN A 88 2.01 24.62 13.10
C ASN A 88 1.29 23.30 13.39
N PHE A 89 1.35 22.35 12.46
CA PHE A 89 0.77 21.02 12.62
C PHE A 89 1.42 20.27 13.78
N ILE A 90 2.76 20.15 13.82
CA ILE A 90 3.44 19.38 14.87
C ILE A 90 3.20 19.96 16.26
N VAL A 91 3.19 21.29 16.39
CA VAL A 91 2.85 21.96 17.65
C VAL A 91 1.43 21.60 18.07
N THR A 92 0.47 21.68 17.15
CA THR A 92 -0.95 21.37 17.39
C THR A 92 -1.21 19.89 17.70
N MET A 93 -0.37 19.00 17.17
CA MET A 93 -0.46 17.56 17.45
C MET A 93 0.16 17.21 18.81
N ARG A 94 1.26 17.86 19.19
CA ARG A 94 1.93 17.61 20.48
C ARG A 94 1.17 18.21 21.66
N THR A 95 0.45 19.31 21.47
CA THR A 95 -0.34 19.95 22.54
C THR A 95 -1.68 19.29 22.80
N ASP A 96 -2.23 18.54 21.83
CA ASP A 96 -3.54 17.91 21.95
C ASP A 96 -3.39 16.43 22.32
N ASP A 97 -3.79 16.11 23.56
CA ASP A 97 -3.70 14.78 24.17
C ASP A 97 -4.46 13.70 23.41
N ARG A 98 -5.50 14.09 22.65
CA ARG A 98 -6.27 13.17 21.79
C ARG A 98 -5.42 12.49 20.71
N PHE A 99 -4.23 13.02 20.42
CA PHE A 99 -3.32 12.50 19.40
C PHE A 99 -2.16 11.65 19.98
N TRP A 100 -2.03 11.54 21.30
CA TRP A 100 -0.85 10.90 21.91
C TRP A 100 -0.84 9.37 21.85
N ASN A 101 -2.01 8.74 21.79
CA ASN A 101 -2.17 7.28 21.87
C ASN A 101 -2.51 6.61 20.53
N LEU A 102 -2.20 7.27 19.42
CA LEU A 102 -2.48 6.73 18.08
C LEU A 102 -1.36 5.79 17.65
N LYS A 103 -1.74 4.63 17.11
CA LYS A 103 -0.80 3.57 16.71
C LYS A 103 -0.53 3.56 15.23
N THR A 104 -1.51 3.97 14.42
CA THR A 104 -1.44 3.87 12.96
C THR A 104 -1.70 5.21 12.29
N ILE A 105 -1.11 5.38 11.12
CA ILE A 105 -1.32 6.56 10.27
C ILE A 105 -2.79 6.68 9.82
N ASN A 106 -3.52 5.56 9.76
CA ASN A 106 -4.98 5.53 9.52
C ASN A 106 -5.75 6.15 10.69
N GLU A 107 -5.40 5.79 11.93
CA GLU A 107 -6.00 6.40 13.14
C GLU A 107 -5.73 7.91 13.20
N LEU A 108 -4.52 8.35 12.81
CA LEU A 108 -4.22 9.78 12.67
C LEU A 108 -5.17 10.46 11.67
N SER A 109 -5.33 9.88 10.48
CA SER A 109 -6.22 10.44 9.46
C SER A 109 -7.67 10.54 9.95
N MET A 110 -8.19 9.48 10.58
CA MET A 110 -9.55 9.48 11.14
C MET A 110 -9.70 10.55 12.25
N LYS A 111 -8.73 10.64 13.18
CA LYS A 111 -8.76 11.64 14.24
C LYS A 111 -8.68 13.08 13.74
N LEU A 112 -7.91 13.34 12.67
CA LEU A 112 -7.87 14.67 12.04
C LEU A 112 -9.23 15.05 11.44
N VAL A 113 -9.99 14.08 10.94
CA VAL A 113 -11.36 14.30 10.44
C VAL A 113 -12.32 14.57 11.60
N GLU A 114 -12.33 13.70 12.61
CA GLU A 114 -13.18 13.82 13.80
C GLU A 114 -13.00 15.15 14.54
N THR A 115 -11.77 15.62 14.67
CA THR A 115 -11.44 16.87 15.37
C THR A 115 -11.58 18.12 14.50
N GLY A 116 -11.92 17.98 13.21
CA GLY A 116 -12.01 19.08 12.26
C GLY A 116 -10.66 19.67 11.81
N LYS A 117 -9.54 19.17 12.35
CA LYS A 117 -8.19 19.66 12.06
C LYS A 117 -7.71 19.39 10.64
N HIS A 118 -8.35 18.47 9.93
CA HIS A 118 -8.15 18.27 8.49
C HIS A 118 -8.44 19.52 7.64
N LYS A 119 -9.27 20.45 8.13
CA LYS A 119 -9.54 21.73 7.44
C LYS A 119 -8.52 22.81 7.78
N THR A 120 -8.02 22.82 9.02
CA THR A 120 -7.02 23.81 9.47
C THR A 120 -5.62 23.47 8.99
N HIS A 121 -5.33 22.19 8.80
CA HIS A 121 -4.07 21.67 8.25
C HIS A 121 -4.33 20.92 6.95
N ASP A 122 -5.07 21.54 6.03
CA ASP A 122 -5.47 20.98 4.73
C ASP A 122 -4.29 20.45 3.91
N ARG A 123 -3.18 21.21 3.85
CA ARG A 123 -1.99 20.82 3.08
C ARG A 123 -1.26 19.62 3.68
N VAL A 124 -1.15 19.57 5.01
CA VAL A 124 -0.57 18.41 5.70
C VAL A 124 -1.47 17.19 5.56
N TYR A 125 -2.78 17.40 5.63
CA TYR A 125 -3.77 16.35 5.42
C TYR A 125 -3.79 15.83 3.98
N LEU A 126 -3.57 16.69 2.99
CA LEU A 126 -3.39 16.28 1.59
C LEU A 126 -2.17 15.38 1.43
N LEU A 127 -1.02 15.76 2.01
CA LEU A 127 0.18 14.91 1.98
C LEU A 127 -0.07 13.56 2.66
N LEU A 128 -0.79 13.57 3.79
CA LEU A 128 -1.19 12.35 4.49
C LEU A 128 -2.07 11.44 3.63
N LYS A 129 -3.03 12.00 2.87
CA LYS A 129 -3.84 11.21 1.93
C LYS A 129 -3.00 10.58 0.84
N LEU A 130 -2.08 11.32 0.24
CA LEU A 130 -1.18 10.81 -0.79
C LEU A 130 -0.38 9.62 -0.25
N VAL A 131 0.20 9.78 0.94
CA VAL A 131 0.90 8.72 1.68
C VAL A 131 0.03 7.48 1.90
N LEU A 132 -1.23 7.65 2.30
CA LEU A 132 -2.15 6.53 2.51
C LEU A 132 -2.55 5.81 1.21
N THR A 133 -2.61 6.51 0.08
CA THR A 133 -2.98 5.93 -1.21
C THR A 133 -1.84 5.15 -1.88
N LEU A 134 -0.59 5.43 -1.52
CA LEU A 134 0.60 4.83 -2.13
C LEU A 134 0.69 3.30 -1.91
N PRO A 135 0.61 2.77 -0.67
CA PRO A 135 0.61 1.31 -0.45
C PRO A 135 -0.58 0.60 -1.12
N VAL A 136 -1.73 1.28 -1.21
CA VAL A 136 -2.93 0.74 -1.85
C VAL A 136 -2.72 0.62 -3.35
N ALA A 137 -2.11 1.62 -3.98
CA ALA A 137 -1.78 1.58 -5.40
C ALA A 137 -0.79 0.45 -5.71
N THR A 138 0.28 0.30 -4.93
CA THR A 138 1.28 -0.76 -5.16
C THR A 138 0.68 -2.15 -4.94
N ALA A 139 -0.02 -2.37 -3.82
CA ALA A 139 -0.64 -3.66 -3.53
C ALA A 139 -1.76 -4.02 -4.52
N SER A 140 -2.55 -3.03 -4.98
CA SER A 140 -3.62 -3.28 -5.95
C SER A 140 -3.06 -3.70 -7.31
N VAL A 141 -2.02 -3.03 -7.79
CA VAL A 141 -1.36 -3.38 -9.06
C VAL A 141 -0.79 -4.79 -8.97
N GLU A 142 -0.06 -5.11 -7.90
CA GLU A 142 0.51 -6.45 -7.70
C GLU A 142 -0.56 -7.55 -7.60
N ARG A 143 -1.66 -7.27 -6.90
CA ARG A 143 -2.82 -8.19 -6.83
C ARG A 143 -3.43 -8.43 -8.21
N VAL A 144 -3.58 -7.38 -9.02
CA VAL A 144 -4.07 -7.45 -10.41
C VAL A 144 -3.12 -8.30 -11.26
N PHE A 145 -1.80 -8.08 -11.20
CA PHE A 145 -0.82 -8.86 -11.96
C PHE A 145 -0.71 -10.32 -11.50
N SER A 146 -0.80 -10.57 -10.19
CA SER A 146 -0.85 -11.92 -9.63
C SER A 146 -2.11 -12.66 -10.06
N GLY A 147 -3.27 -12.00 -9.96
CA GLY A 147 -4.54 -12.52 -10.46
C GLY A 147 -4.49 -12.78 -11.97
N MET A 148 -3.86 -11.88 -12.74
CA MET A 148 -3.65 -12.06 -14.17
C MET A 148 -2.81 -13.29 -14.49
N THR A 149 -1.73 -13.54 -13.75
CA THR A 149 -0.89 -14.73 -13.92
C THR A 149 -1.66 -16.01 -13.58
N GLN A 150 -2.56 -15.96 -12.60
CA GLN A 150 -3.42 -17.11 -12.28
C GLN A 150 -4.53 -17.36 -13.31
N VAL A 151 -5.18 -16.29 -13.82
CA VAL A 151 -6.20 -16.39 -14.88
C VAL A 151 -5.55 -16.87 -16.20
N LYS A 152 -4.36 -16.36 -16.49
CA LYS A 152 -3.56 -16.64 -17.67
C LYS A 152 -2.48 -17.70 -17.35
N ASP A 153 -2.94 -18.88 -16.96
CA ASP A 153 -2.12 -20.11 -16.88
C ASP A 153 -1.47 -20.40 -18.26
N LYS A 154 -0.35 -21.13 -18.27
CA LYS A 154 0.31 -21.71 -19.46
C LYS A 154 -0.68 -22.34 -20.45
N LEU A 155 -1.76 -22.96 -19.98
CA LEU A 155 -2.79 -23.56 -20.84
C LEU A 155 -3.82 -22.55 -21.42
N ARG A 156 -3.90 -21.34 -20.86
CA ARG A 156 -4.87 -20.28 -21.22
C ARG A 156 -4.22 -19.04 -21.83
N ASN A 157 -2.99 -19.18 -22.31
CA ASN A 157 -2.15 -18.04 -22.69
C ASN A 157 -2.63 -17.31 -23.97
N SER A 158 -3.56 -17.90 -24.74
CA SER A 158 -4.15 -17.33 -25.97
C SER A 158 -5.50 -16.64 -25.77
N MET A 159 -5.90 -16.36 -24.52
CA MET A 159 -7.15 -15.66 -24.22
C MET A 159 -7.16 -14.24 -24.80
N GLY A 160 -8.27 -13.85 -25.46
CA GLY A 160 -8.45 -12.49 -25.97
C GLY A 160 -8.67 -11.46 -24.85
N ASP A 161 -8.28 -10.21 -25.09
CA ASP A 161 -8.23 -9.15 -24.07
C ASP A 161 -9.55 -8.93 -23.33
N GLN A 162 -10.68 -9.01 -24.05
CA GLN A 162 -11.99 -8.81 -23.46
C GLN A 162 -12.36 -9.94 -22.48
N MET A 163 -12.10 -11.19 -22.85
CA MET A 163 -12.35 -12.34 -21.98
C MET A 163 -11.41 -12.35 -20.77
N LEU A 164 -10.15 -11.93 -20.96
CA LEU A 164 -9.20 -11.78 -19.86
C LEU A 164 -9.68 -10.72 -18.86
N ASN A 165 -10.14 -9.57 -19.35
CA ASN A 165 -10.63 -8.49 -18.50
C ASN A 165 -11.85 -8.93 -17.69
N ASP A 166 -12.83 -9.58 -18.34
CA ASP A 166 -14.02 -10.11 -17.68
C ASP A 166 -13.67 -11.12 -16.58
N CYS A 167 -12.74 -12.06 -16.86
CA CYS A 167 -12.26 -13.01 -15.86
C CYS A 167 -11.48 -12.33 -14.73
N LEU A 168 -10.65 -11.32 -15.01
CA LEU A 168 -9.89 -10.59 -14.00
C LEU A 168 -10.80 -9.90 -13.00
N ILE A 169 -11.86 -9.25 -13.49
CA ILE A 169 -12.85 -8.55 -12.66
C ILE A 169 -13.52 -9.55 -11.73
N THR A 170 -13.97 -10.70 -12.25
CA THR A 170 -14.56 -11.76 -11.41
C THR A 170 -13.60 -12.31 -10.36
N TYR A 171 -12.30 -12.37 -10.67
CA TYR A 171 -11.29 -12.87 -9.74
C TYR A 171 -10.96 -11.86 -8.63
N LEU A 172 -10.78 -10.59 -8.99
CA LEU A 172 -10.42 -9.52 -8.05
C LEU A 172 -11.57 -9.17 -7.11
N GLU A 173 -12.79 -9.19 -7.62
CA GLU A 173 -14.00 -8.82 -6.89
C GLU A 173 -14.79 -10.06 -6.43
N LYS A 174 -14.14 -11.22 -6.30
CA LYS A 174 -14.79 -12.48 -5.94
C LYS A 174 -15.68 -12.36 -4.70
N ASP A 175 -15.27 -11.55 -3.72
CA ASP A 175 -16.00 -11.35 -2.47
C ASP A 175 -17.30 -10.58 -2.70
N LEU A 176 -17.35 -9.68 -3.68
CA LEU A 176 -18.58 -9.03 -4.12
C LEU A 176 -19.47 -10.00 -4.92
N PHE A 177 -18.87 -10.82 -5.79
CA PHE A 177 -19.61 -11.82 -6.57
C PHE A 177 -20.25 -12.90 -5.69
N LEU A 178 -19.64 -13.27 -4.56
CA LEU A 178 -20.23 -14.21 -3.60
C LEU A 178 -21.53 -13.67 -2.97
N ASN A 179 -21.74 -12.35 -2.95
CA ASN A 179 -22.95 -11.73 -2.43
C ASN A 179 -24.07 -11.60 -3.47
N VAL A 180 -23.81 -11.95 -4.74
CA VAL A 180 -24.83 -11.91 -5.80
C VAL A 180 -25.70 -13.16 -5.72
N ASN A 181 -27.02 -12.99 -5.75
CA ASN A 181 -27.95 -14.11 -5.74
C ASN A 181 -27.89 -14.89 -7.07
N MET A 182 -27.77 -16.22 -6.98
CA MET A 182 -27.77 -17.13 -8.13
C MET A 182 -29.03 -16.99 -8.99
N ASP A 183 -30.19 -16.76 -8.35
CA ASP A 183 -31.46 -16.61 -9.08
C ASP A 183 -31.45 -15.38 -10.00
N ASP A 184 -30.81 -14.29 -9.58
CA ASP A 184 -30.66 -13.07 -10.37
C ASP A 184 -29.74 -13.29 -11.57
N ILE A 185 -28.68 -14.09 -11.39
CA ILE A 185 -27.75 -14.47 -12.47
C ILE A 185 -28.48 -15.33 -13.51
N ILE A 186 -29.24 -16.33 -13.06
CA ILE A 186 -30.01 -17.23 -13.94
C ILE A 186 -31.05 -16.43 -14.73
N ASN A 187 -31.84 -15.58 -14.06
CA ASN A 187 -32.83 -14.73 -14.72
C ASN A 187 -32.17 -13.79 -15.73
N ARG A 188 -31.03 -13.17 -15.40
CA ARG A 188 -30.33 -12.30 -16.35
C ARG A 188 -29.79 -13.06 -17.55
N TYR A 189 -29.24 -14.26 -17.35
CA TYR A 189 -28.73 -15.09 -18.43
C TYR A 189 -29.85 -15.56 -19.37
N GLN A 190 -30.98 -16.00 -18.83
CA GLN A 190 -32.17 -16.38 -19.61
C GLN A 190 -32.75 -15.22 -20.43
N ASN A 191 -32.65 -13.99 -19.91
CA ASN A 191 -33.11 -12.79 -20.59
C ASN A 191 -32.10 -12.23 -21.61
N MET A 192 -30.86 -12.72 -21.65
CA MET A 192 -29.94 -12.40 -22.74
C MET A 192 -30.39 -13.15 -24.00
N LYS A 193 -30.73 -12.40 -25.06
CA LYS A 193 -31.17 -12.98 -26.34
C LYS A 193 -30.25 -14.12 -26.77
N SER A 194 -30.84 -15.28 -27.07
CA SER A 194 -30.17 -16.36 -27.78
C SER A 194 -29.49 -15.78 -29.02
N ARG A 195 -28.17 -15.94 -29.13
CA ARG A 195 -27.48 -15.74 -30.40
C ARG A 195 -28.04 -16.78 -31.35
N THR A 196 -29.07 -16.40 -32.10
CA THR A 196 -29.62 -17.22 -33.16
C THR A 196 -28.50 -17.41 -34.17
N GLU A 197 -28.19 -18.68 -34.42
CA GLU A 197 -27.31 -19.19 -35.45
C GLU A 197 -27.56 -18.44 -36.76
N GLN A 198 -26.62 -17.59 -37.17
CA GLN A 198 -26.51 -17.20 -38.57
C GLN A 198 -25.60 -18.24 -39.23
N LEU A 199 -26.24 -19.35 -39.64
CA LEU A 199 -25.76 -20.23 -40.71
C LEU A 199 -25.91 -19.53 -42.06
#